data_AF-A0A6V8KPL0-F1
#
_entry.id   AF-A0A6V8KPL0-F1
#
_cell.length_a   1.000
_cell.length_b   1.000
_cell.length_c   1.000
_cell.angle_alpha   90.00
_cell.angle_beta   90.00
_cell.angle_gamma   90.00
#
_symmetry.space_group_name_H-M   'P 1'
#
loop_
_entity.id
_entity.type
_entity.pdbx_description
1 polymer ?
#
loop_
_entity_poly.entity_id
_entity_poly.type
_entity_poly.pdbx_seq_one_letter_code
_entity_poly.pdbx_strand_id
1 'polypeptide(L)'
;MLAPEPRKRPNRQRQGADRRHQSPGRERRVNLRLDPQEHHDVTAAATRLGLTPAGFCATAALDIARGTSGPNGVDSGTGLTRHELAGLQREIFAARTALTRVGNNLNQAVTALNASGQPPGWLQHAVDRCQLVLEQLDAAASAIHRRLP
;
A
#
# COMPACT_ATOMS: atom_id res chain seq x y z
N MET A 1 62.90 12.00 -23.80
CA MET A 1 61.69 12.85 -23.73
C MET A 1 60.52 11.92 -23.49
N LEU A 2 60.14 11.70 -22.22
CA LEU A 2 59.16 10.69 -21.81
C LEU A 2 57.74 11.28 -21.92
N ALA A 3 56.86 10.64 -22.68
CA ALA A 3 55.45 11.04 -22.78
C ALA A 3 54.72 10.79 -21.45
N PRO A 4 53.80 11.67 -21.00
CA PRO A 4 53.09 11.46 -19.75
C PRO A 4 52.01 10.38 -19.90
N GLU A 5 52.03 9.43 -18.97
CA GLU A 5 51.05 8.35 -18.79
C GLU A 5 49.60 8.87 -18.66
N PRO A 6 48.60 8.17 -19.24
CA PRO A 6 47.21 8.57 -19.14
C PRO A 6 46.67 8.36 -17.71
N ARG A 7 46.27 9.46 -17.07
CA ARG A 7 45.59 9.43 -15.75
C ARG A 7 44.28 8.65 -15.85
N LYS A 8 44.26 7.44 -15.29
CA LYS A 8 43.03 6.66 -15.03
C LYS A 8 42.09 7.49 -14.15
N ARG A 9 40.94 7.91 -14.70
CA ARG A 9 39.89 8.58 -13.94
C ARG A 9 39.32 7.59 -12.90
N PRO A 10 39.10 8.00 -11.65
CA PRO A 10 38.54 7.13 -10.64
C PRO A 10 37.13 6.68 -11.06
N ASN A 11 36.90 5.38 -10.98
CA ASN A 11 35.63 4.71 -11.22
C ASN A 11 34.59 5.27 -10.25
N ARG A 12 33.76 6.22 -10.71
CA ARG A 12 32.60 6.69 -9.94
C ARG A 12 31.70 5.47 -9.73
N GLN A 13 31.64 5.02 -8.48
CA GLN A 13 30.68 4.03 -8.00
C GLN A 13 29.34 4.28 -8.69
N ARG A 14 28.83 3.24 -9.33
CA ARG A 14 27.59 3.25 -10.10
C ARG A 14 26.47 3.80 -9.21
N GLN A 15 26.19 5.09 -9.37
CA GLN A 15 25.05 5.76 -8.76
C GLN A 15 23.79 5.09 -9.33
N GLY A 16 22.74 5.01 -8.49
CA GLY A 16 21.59 4.11 -8.65
C GLY A 16 21.05 3.94 -10.06
N ALA A 17 20.44 2.79 -10.32
CA ALA A 17 20.01 2.40 -11.65
C ALA A 17 19.17 3.52 -12.29
N ASP A 18 19.71 4.13 -13.34
CA ASP A 18 18.91 4.96 -14.24
C ASP A 18 17.75 4.11 -14.75
N ARG A 19 16.61 4.75 -15.05
CA ARG A 19 15.51 4.04 -15.71
C ARG A 19 16.06 3.28 -16.91
N ARG A 20 15.58 2.06 -17.13
CA ARG A 20 16.01 1.15 -18.21
C ARG A 20 16.41 1.95 -19.46
N HIS A 21 17.69 1.89 -19.79
CA HIS A 21 18.28 2.59 -20.94
C HIS A 21 17.55 2.18 -22.22
N GLN A 22 17.33 3.15 -23.11
CA GLN A 22 16.70 2.95 -24.42
C GLN A 22 17.62 3.50 -25.51
N SER A 23 17.67 2.79 -26.64
CA SER A 23 18.37 3.21 -27.84
C SER A 23 17.40 3.12 -29.04
N PRO A 24 17.16 4.23 -29.77
CA PRO A 24 17.73 5.56 -29.53
C PRO A 24 17.28 6.18 -28.20
N GLY A 25 18.10 7.10 -27.69
CA GLY A 25 17.84 7.79 -26.42
C GLY A 25 16.57 8.64 -26.51
N ARG A 26 15.93 8.92 -25.37
CA ARG A 26 14.72 9.76 -25.31
C ARG A 26 15.03 11.18 -25.80
N GLU A 27 14.28 11.66 -26.78
CA GLU A 27 14.54 12.94 -27.47
C GLU A 27 14.02 14.17 -26.72
N ARG A 28 12.99 14.00 -25.88
CA ARG A 28 12.32 15.11 -25.18
C ARG A 28 12.74 15.17 -23.71
N ARG A 29 13.04 16.38 -23.22
CA ARG A 29 13.44 16.64 -21.83
C ARG A 29 12.50 17.66 -21.18
N VAL A 30 12.17 17.40 -19.91
CA VAL A 30 11.47 18.31 -19.01
C VAL A 30 12.40 18.58 -17.82
N ASN A 31 12.47 19.82 -17.34
CA ASN A 31 13.27 20.21 -16.17
C ASN A 31 12.36 20.62 -15.01
N LEU A 32 12.65 20.10 -13.82
CA LEU A 32 11.99 20.48 -12.57
C LEU A 32 12.80 21.58 -11.88
N ARG A 33 12.11 22.54 -11.29
CA ARG A 33 12.68 23.45 -10.29
C ARG A 33 12.08 23.05 -8.96
N LEU A 34 12.94 22.74 -8.01
CA LEU A 34 12.56 22.30 -6.67
C LEU A 34 13.20 23.25 -5.66
N ASP A 35 12.47 23.58 -4.62
CA ASP A 35 13.06 24.18 -3.43
C ASP A 35 13.91 23.13 -2.65
N PRO A 36 14.67 23.55 -1.62
CA PRO A 36 15.52 22.63 -0.87
C PRO A 36 14.78 21.46 -0.21
N GLN A 37 13.57 21.70 0.29
CA GLN A 37 12.75 20.69 0.96
C GLN A 37 12.19 19.71 -0.07
N GLU A 38 11.63 20.21 -1.18
CA GLU A 38 11.15 19.39 -2.29
C GLU A 38 12.28 18.51 -2.86
N HIS A 39 13.49 19.07 -3.00
CA HIS A 39 14.65 18.31 -3.46
C HIS A 39 15.06 17.21 -2.46
N HIS A 40 15.02 17.51 -1.15
CA HIS A 40 15.30 16.53 -0.10
C HIS A 40 14.33 15.35 -0.17
N ASP A 41 13.02 15.64 -0.24
CA ASP A 41 11.97 14.62 -0.26
C ASP A 41 12.09 13.71 -1.48
N VAL A 42 12.32 14.30 -2.66
CA VAL A 42 12.58 13.56 -3.90
C VAL A 42 13.82 12.69 -3.79
N THR A 43 14.90 13.20 -3.21
CA THR A 43 16.17 12.46 -3.06
C THR A 43 16.03 11.30 -2.10
N ALA A 44 15.34 11.51 -0.97
CA ALA A 44 15.05 10.47 0.00
C ALA A 44 14.20 9.35 -0.61
N ALA A 45 13.14 9.71 -1.35
CA ALA A 45 12.30 8.75 -2.05
C ALA A 45 13.05 7.96 -3.12
N ALA A 46 13.85 8.64 -3.95
CA ALA A 46 14.67 7.99 -4.97
C ALA A 46 15.68 7.01 -4.35
N THR A 47 16.30 7.39 -3.23
CA THR A 47 17.25 6.54 -2.49
C THR A 47 16.60 5.26 -1.99
N ARG A 48 15.39 5.35 -1.39
CA ARG A 48 14.64 4.16 -0.93
C ARG A 48 14.35 3.17 -2.06
N LEU A 49 14.22 3.65 -3.29
CA LEU A 49 13.90 2.86 -4.46
C LEU A 49 15.13 2.50 -5.32
N GLY A 50 16.34 2.89 -4.91
CA GLY A 50 17.57 2.65 -5.67
C GLY A 50 17.64 3.38 -7.02
N LEU A 51 16.89 4.47 -7.17
CA LEU A 51 16.79 5.27 -8.39
C LEU A 51 17.57 6.59 -8.25
N THR A 52 17.90 7.21 -9.39
CA THR A 52 18.30 8.62 -9.41
C THR A 52 17.08 9.52 -9.13
N PRO A 53 17.24 10.73 -8.57
CA PRO A 53 16.14 11.69 -8.41
C PRO A 53 15.35 11.93 -9.71
N ALA A 54 16.06 12.12 -10.82
CA ALA A 54 15.47 12.26 -12.14
C ALA A 54 14.73 10.98 -12.59
N GLY A 55 15.31 9.81 -12.29
CA GLY A 55 14.75 8.49 -12.52
C GLY A 55 13.50 8.20 -11.68
N PHE A 56 13.41 8.74 -10.46
CA PHE A 56 12.21 8.69 -9.64
C PHE A 56 11.11 9.60 -10.21
N CYS A 57 11.39 10.90 -10.37
CA CYS A 57 10.38 11.90 -10.72
C CYS A 57 9.59 11.56 -11.98
N ALA A 58 10.28 11.19 -13.06
CA ALA A 58 9.58 10.85 -14.29
C ALA A 58 9.07 9.38 -14.35
N THR A 59 9.36 8.50 -13.36
CA THR A 59 8.64 7.22 -13.21
C THR A 59 7.29 7.56 -12.63
N ALA A 60 7.29 8.29 -11.51
CA ALA A 60 6.07 8.79 -10.87
C ALA A 60 5.19 9.59 -11.83
N ALA A 61 5.76 10.53 -12.59
CA ALA A 61 5.00 11.32 -13.56
C ALA A 61 4.41 10.47 -14.70
N LEU A 62 5.15 9.46 -15.20
CA LEU A 62 4.63 8.56 -16.23
C LEU A 62 3.55 7.63 -15.67
N ASP A 63 3.69 7.16 -14.44
CA ASP A 63 2.71 6.29 -13.81
C ASP A 63 1.39 7.02 -13.57
N ILE A 64 1.46 8.27 -13.11
CA ILE A 64 0.28 9.14 -12.99
C ILE A 64 -0.33 9.41 -14.36
N ALA A 65 0.47 9.79 -15.36
CA ALA A 65 -0.02 10.08 -16.71
C ALA A 65 -0.64 8.85 -17.41
N ARG A 66 -0.21 7.63 -17.06
CA ARG A 66 -0.75 6.37 -17.56
C ARG A 66 -1.91 5.83 -16.73
N GLY A 67 -2.23 6.46 -15.61
CA GLY A 67 -3.23 5.97 -14.66
C GLY A 67 -2.84 4.66 -13.95
N THR A 68 -1.56 4.27 -13.99
CA THR A 68 -1.05 3.11 -13.24
C THR A 68 -0.85 3.42 -11.76
N SER A 69 -0.69 4.70 -11.43
CA SER A 69 -0.85 5.26 -10.09
C SER A 69 -1.96 6.32 -10.13
N GLY A 70 -2.92 6.26 -9.21
CA GLY A 70 -4.01 7.23 -9.15
C GLY A 70 -3.51 8.66 -8.85
N PRO A 71 -4.36 9.70 -8.96
CA PRO A 71 -4.02 11.07 -8.53
C PRO A 71 -3.62 11.16 -7.04
N ASN A 72 -4.02 10.16 -6.25
CA ASN A 72 -3.67 9.96 -4.84
C ASN A 72 -2.61 8.84 -4.65
N GLY A 73 -1.90 8.49 -5.73
CA GLY A 73 -1.02 7.32 -5.84
C GLY A 73 0.47 7.63 -5.83
N VAL A 74 0.85 8.81 -5.33
CA VAL A 74 2.06 8.87 -4.52
C VAL A 74 1.68 8.27 -3.19
N ASP A 75 2.35 7.18 -2.81
CA ASP A 75 2.21 6.56 -1.50
C ASP A 75 2.41 7.64 -0.42
N SER A 76 1.29 8.22 0.05
CA SER A 76 1.25 9.19 1.13
C SER A 76 1.70 8.48 2.41
N GLY A 77 3.01 8.42 2.64
CA GLY A 77 3.66 8.23 3.93
C GLY A 77 3.35 6.95 4.73
N THR A 78 2.42 6.09 4.32
CA THR A 78 1.97 4.94 5.13
C THR A 78 2.81 3.68 4.91
N GLY A 79 3.67 3.64 3.89
CA GLY A 79 4.54 2.50 3.60
C GLY A 79 3.81 1.23 3.12
N LEU A 80 2.49 1.28 2.91
CA LEU A 80 1.69 0.14 2.48
C LEU A 80 1.54 0.11 0.96
N THR A 81 1.97 -0.98 0.36
CA THR A 81 1.82 -1.27 -1.08
C THR A 81 0.35 -1.47 -1.45
N ARG A 82 0.00 -1.25 -2.73
CA ARG A 82 -1.32 -1.57 -3.31
C ARG A 82 -1.78 -3.01 -2.99
N HIS A 83 -0.85 -3.95 -2.98
CA HIS A 83 -1.14 -5.36 -2.66
C HIS A 83 -1.55 -5.54 -1.19
N GLU A 84 -0.87 -4.87 -0.26
CA GLU A 84 -1.23 -4.89 1.15
C GLU A 84 -2.59 -4.24 1.38
N LEU A 85 -2.88 -3.12 0.72
CA LEU A 85 -4.19 -2.47 0.80
C LEU A 85 -5.31 -3.36 0.26
N ALA A 86 -5.07 -4.09 -0.84
CA ALA A 86 -6.01 -5.07 -1.36
C ALA A 86 -6.21 -6.28 -0.43
N GLY A 87 -5.17 -6.68 0.30
CA GLY A 87 -5.26 -7.66 1.40
C GLY A 87 -6.18 -7.18 2.50
N LEU A 88 -5.92 -5.98 3.03
CA LEU A 88 -6.73 -5.36 4.09
C LEU A 88 -8.20 -5.18 3.68
N GLN A 89 -8.43 -4.73 2.44
CA GLN A 89 -9.77 -4.60 1.89
C GLN A 89 -10.52 -5.94 1.90
N ARG A 90 -9.88 -7.05 1.50
CA ARG A 90 -10.49 -8.39 1.54
C ARG A 90 -10.83 -8.82 2.96
N GLU A 91 -9.94 -8.60 3.92
CA GLU A 91 -10.18 -8.91 5.34
C GLU A 91 -11.39 -8.15 5.90
N ILE A 92 -11.50 -6.86 5.59
CA ILE A 92 -12.65 -6.02 6.00
C ILE A 92 -13.96 -6.52 5.36
N PHE A 93 -13.94 -6.85 4.06
CA PHE A 93 -15.14 -7.38 3.40
C PHE A 93 -15.58 -8.73 3.98
N ALA A 94 -14.64 -9.63 4.27
CA ALA A 94 -14.94 -10.91 4.90
C ALA A 94 -15.57 -10.72 6.29
N ALA A 95 -15.01 -9.82 7.09
CA ALA A 95 -15.56 -9.49 8.40
C ALA A 95 -16.97 -8.86 8.31
N ARG A 96 -17.19 -7.95 7.36
CA ARG A 96 -18.52 -7.37 7.10
C ARG A 96 -19.56 -8.44 6.77
N THR A 97 -19.21 -9.41 5.91
CA THR A 97 -20.09 -10.52 5.57
C THR A 97 -20.41 -11.38 6.79
N ALA A 98 -19.42 -11.64 7.65
CA ALA A 98 -19.63 -12.39 8.88
C ALA A 98 -20.59 -11.65 9.84
N LEU A 99 -20.42 -10.33 10.01
CA LEU A 99 -21.30 -9.49 10.83
C LEU A 99 -22.75 -9.47 10.32
N THR A 100 -22.96 -9.41 9.00
CA THR A 100 -24.31 -9.51 8.41
C THR A 100 -24.98 -10.84 8.76
N ARG A 101 -24.23 -11.95 8.76
CA ARG A 101 -24.78 -13.26 9.15
C ARG A 101 -25.12 -13.32 10.63
N VAL A 102 -24.28 -12.74 11.50
CA VAL A 102 -24.55 -12.60 12.93
C VAL A 102 -25.86 -11.83 13.17
N GLY A 103 -26.02 -10.67 12.54
CA GLY A 103 -27.23 -9.86 12.65
C GLY A 103 -28.49 -10.62 12.22
N ASN A 104 -28.40 -11.40 11.14
CA ASN A 104 -29.51 -12.23 10.67
C ASN A 104 -29.88 -13.34 11.68
N ASN A 105 -28.90 -14.03 12.26
CA ASN A 105 -29.14 -15.09 13.22
C ASN A 105 -29.75 -14.56 14.52
N LEU A 106 -29.28 -13.40 15.00
CA LEU A 106 -29.86 -12.72 16.16
C LEU A 106 -31.31 -12.28 15.88
N ASN A 107 -31.56 -11.71 14.70
CA ASN A 107 -32.91 -11.30 14.32
C ASN A 107 -33.87 -12.50 14.29
N GLN A 108 -33.43 -13.65 13.76
CA GLN A 108 -34.20 -14.89 13.78
C GLN A 108 -34.45 -15.41 15.20
N ALA A 109 -33.47 -15.31 16.10
CA ALA A 109 -33.64 -15.72 17.49
C ALA A 109 -34.65 -14.84 18.24
N VAL A 110 -34.61 -13.52 18.02
CA VAL A 110 -35.59 -12.58 18.57
C VAL A 110 -36.99 -12.88 18.01
N THR A 111 -37.12 -13.14 16.71
CA THR A 111 -38.40 -13.55 16.12
C THR A 111 -38.93 -14.84 16.74
N ALA A 112 -38.08 -15.85 16.91
CA ALA A 112 -38.48 -17.11 17.54
C ALA A 112 -38.89 -16.95 19.01
N LEU A 113 -38.16 -16.13 19.77
CA LEU A 113 -38.49 -15.80 21.15
C LEU A 113 -39.81 -15.03 21.25
N ASN A 114 -40.03 -14.03 20.39
CA ASN A 114 -41.29 -13.28 20.36
C ASN A 114 -42.49 -14.15 19.97
N ALA A 115 -42.29 -15.16 19.12
CA ALA A 115 -43.35 -16.06 18.68
C ALA A 115 -43.68 -17.18 19.68
N SER A 116 -42.68 -17.70 20.40
CA SER A 116 -42.83 -18.92 21.23
C SER A 116 -42.62 -18.69 22.73
N GLY A 117 -42.14 -17.52 23.14
CA GLY A 117 -41.76 -17.21 24.51
C GLY A 117 -40.51 -17.97 25.00
N GLN A 118 -39.89 -18.80 24.15
CA GLN A 118 -38.73 -19.61 24.46
C GLN A 118 -37.59 -19.33 23.47
N PRO A 119 -36.33 -19.19 23.94
CA PRO A 119 -35.20 -19.01 23.05
C PRO A 119 -34.92 -20.33 22.28
N PRO A 120 -34.55 -20.26 20.99
CA PRO A 120 -34.22 -21.45 20.24
C PRO A 120 -32.96 -22.13 20.79
N GLY A 121 -32.94 -23.46 20.84
CA GLY A 121 -31.83 -24.23 21.42
C GLY A 121 -30.48 -24.06 20.71
N TRP A 122 -30.47 -23.55 19.47
CA TRP A 122 -29.25 -23.21 18.72
C TRP A 122 -28.70 -21.81 19.04
N LEU A 123 -29.42 -20.99 19.82
CA LEU A 123 -29.05 -19.60 20.11
C LEU A 123 -27.69 -19.50 20.79
N GLN A 124 -27.42 -20.34 21.78
CA GLN A 124 -26.15 -20.33 22.50
C GLN A 124 -24.98 -20.60 21.54
N HIS A 125 -25.10 -21.63 20.71
CA HIS A 125 -24.08 -21.95 19.70
C HIS A 125 -23.92 -20.83 18.65
N ALA A 126 -25.01 -20.16 18.28
CA ALA A 126 -24.93 -19.00 17.41
C ALA A 126 -24.17 -17.85 18.08
N VAL A 127 -24.42 -17.54 19.36
CA VAL A 127 -23.71 -16.52 20.14
C VAL A 127 -22.22 -16.85 20.26
N ASP A 128 -21.86 -18.09 20.59
CA ASP A 128 -20.45 -18.51 20.71
C ASP A 128 -19.70 -18.34 19.37
N ARG A 129 -20.35 -18.67 18.25
CA ARG A 129 -19.80 -18.41 16.91
C ARG A 129 -19.69 -16.92 16.59
N CYS A 130 -20.60 -16.08 17.10
CA CYS A 130 -20.52 -14.62 16.94
C CYS A 130 -19.32 -14.06 17.70
N GLN A 131 -19.10 -14.47 18.95
CA GLN A 131 -17.97 -14.03 19.76
C GLN A 131 -16.64 -14.36 19.08
N LEU A 132 -16.49 -15.58 18.57
CA LEU A 132 -15.27 -15.99 17.87
C LEU A 132 -15.01 -15.18 16.58
N VAL A 133 -16.06 -14.78 15.85
CA VAL A 133 -15.93 -13.89 14.68
C VAL A 133 -15.55 -12.46 15.10
N LEU A 134 -16.10 -11.96 16.21
CA LEU A 134 -15.75 -10.64 16.75
C LEU A 134 -14.29 -10.59 17.23
N GLU A 135 -13.80 -11.63 17.89
CA GLU A 135 -12.39 -11.75 18.28
C GLU A 135 -11.45 -11.72 17.07
N GLN A 136 -11.81 -12.41 15.98
CA GLN A 136 -11.04 -12.38 14.73
C GLN A 136 -11.04 -10.98 14.09
N LEU A 137 -12.16 -10.27 14.17
CA LEU A 137 -12.27 -8.90 13.69
C LEU A 137 -11.40 -7.94 14.52
N ASP A 138 -11.45 -8.03 15.85
CA ASP A 138 -10.61 -7.19 16.73
C ASP A 138 -9.11 -7.44 16.50
N ALA A 139 -8.72 -8.70 16.25
CA ALA A 139 -7.35 -9.03 15.89
C ALA A 139 -6.93 -8.40 14.55
N ALA A 140 -7.80 -8.44 13.54
CA ALA A 140 -7.56 -7.82 12.23
C ALA A 140 -7.51 -6.28 12.33
N ALA A 141 -8.45 -5.66 13.04
CA ALA A 141 -8.47 -4.22 13.30
C ALA A 141 -7.22 -3.75 14.05
N SER A 142 -6.78 -4.52 15.05
CA SER A 142 -5.54 -4.26 15.78
C SER A 142 -4.29 -4.36 14.89
N ALA A 143 -4.27 -5.33 13.96
CA ALA A 143 -3.19 -5.47 12.99
C ALA A 143 -3.14 -4.29 12.01
N ILE A 144 -4.30 -3.79 11.58
CA ILE A 144 -4.43 -2.58 10.76
C ILE A 144 -3.94 -1.36 11.54
N HIS A 145 -4.41 -1.16 12.78
CA HIS A 145 -4.03 -0.02 13.61
C HIS A 145 -2.52 0.04 13.85
N ARG A 146 -1.85 -1.10 14.05
CA ARG A 146 -0.38 -1.17 14.19
C ARG A 146 0.39 -0.82 12.91
N ARG A 147 -0.25 -0.89 11.75
CA ARG A 147 0.38 -0.69 10.42
C ARG A 147 0.05 0.67 9.80
N LEU A 148 -0.87 1.42 10.39
CA LEU A 148 -1.16 2.81 10.02
C LEU A 148 -0.35 3.73 10.95
N PRO A 149 0.37 4.74 10.42
CA PRO A 149 1.15 5.69 11.22
C PRO A 149 0.27 6.61 12.07
#